data_AF-A0A9D1HK16-F1
#
_entry.id   AF-A0A9D1HK16-F1
#
_cell.length_a   1.000
_cell.length_b   1.000
_cell.length_c   1.000
_cell.angle_alpha   90.00
_cell.angle_beta   90.00
_cell.angle_gamma   90.00
#
_symmetry.space_group_name_H-M   'P 1'
#
loop_
_entity.id
_entity.type
_entity.pdbx_description
1 polymer ?
#
loop_
_entity_poly.entity_id
_entity_poly.type
_entity_poly.pdbx_seq_one_letter_code
_entity_poly.pdbx_strand_id
1 'polypeptide(L)' 'ADVSGMAFDRTLPREERLARFVKRAVNPYCFSVGGVGVKIEFAEGGPSLQETLTAFLIRQKSGL' A
#
# COMPACT_ATOMS: atom_id res chain seq x y z
N ALA A 1 5.75 -6.09 10.49
CA ALA A 1 5.87 -5.42 11.81
C ALA A 1 4.97 -4.20 11.81
N ASP A 2 4.57 -3.66 12.97
CA ASP A 2 3.75 -2.45 12.99
C ASP A 2 4.48 -1.27 12.32
N VAL A 3 3.73 -0.56 11.47
CA VAL A 3 4.17 0.60 10.69
C VAL A 3 3.36 1.87 11.04
N SER A 4 2.44 1.81 12.00
CA SER A 4 1.57 2.93 12.39
C SER A 4 2.33 4.21 12.78
N GLY A 5 3.53 4.08 13.36
CA GLY A 5 4.41 5.20 13.71
C GLY A 5 5.53 5.50 12.71
N MET A 6 5.52 4.87 11.53
CA MET A 6 6.57 5.08 10.52
C MET A 6 6.36 6.40 9.77
N ALA A 7 7.38 7.26 9.76
CA ALA A 7 7.42 8.46 8.93
C ALA A 7 8.31 8.24 7.70
N PHE A 8 7.93 8.85 6.57
CA PHE A 8 8.81 8.93 5.41
C PHE A 8 9.78 10.10 5.55
N ASP A 9 11.08 9.81 5.48
CA ASP A 9 12.09 10.84 5.33
C ASP A 9 12.07 11.39 3.90
N ARG A 10 11.48 12.59 3.75
CA ARG A 10 11.27 13.24 2.45
C ARG A 10 12.56 13.76 1.82
N THR A 11 13.69 13.75 2.53
CA THR A 11 14.99 14.14 1.99
C THR A 11 15.62 13.04 1.13
N LEU A 12 15.14 11.80 1.27
CA LEU A 12 15.67 10.64 0.54
C LEU A 12 14.98 10.43 -0.83
N PRO A 13 15.71 9.86 -1.81
CA PRO A 13 15.12 9.43 -3.07
C PRO A 13 13.94 8.48 -2.88
N ARG A 14 13.03 8.47 -3.86
CA ARG A 14 11.81 7.64 -3.82
C ARG A 14 12.12 6.15 -3.59
N GLU A 15 13.13 5.64 -4.29
CA GLU A 15 13.51 4.22 -4.23
C GLU A 15 13.99 3.83 -2.83
N GLU A 16 14.80 4.69 -2.20
CA GLU A 16 15.31 4.42 -0.85
C GLU A 16 14.18 4.48 0.19
N ARG A 17 13.26 5.45 0.07
CA ARG A 17 12.05 5.49 0.91
C ARG A 17 11.22 4.22 0.78
N LEU A 18 11.04 3.72 -0.44
CA LEU A 18 10.30 2.49 -0.71
C LEU A 18 11.00 1.27 -0.10
N ALA A 19 12.31 1.14 -0.30
CA ALA A 19 13.10 0.03 0.24
C ALA A 19 13.03 -0.02 1.78
N ARG A 20 13.15 1.15 2.44
CA ARG A 20 13.01 1.26 3.91
C ARG A 20 11.62 0.83 4.38
N PHE A 21 10.57 1.24 3.66
CA PHE A 21 9.20 0.84 3.95
C PHE A 21 9.00 -0.67 3.82
N VAL A 22 9.38 -1.26 2.68
CA VAL A 22 9.22 -2.70 2.44
C VAL A 22 9.99 -3.52 3.47
N LYS A 23 11.21 -3.10 3.83
CA LYS A 23 12.02 -3.76 4.87
C LYS A 23 11.30 -3.81 6.22
N ARG A 24 10.55 -2.76 6.59
CA ARG A 24 9.81 -2.71 7.85
C ARG A 24 8.45 -3.41 7.79
N ALA A 25 7.71 -3.20 6.70
CA ALA A 25 6.41 -3.81 6.46
C ALA A 25 6.53 -5.34 6.29
N VAL A 26 7.67 -5.82 5.77
CA VAL A 26 7.95 -7.21 5.39
C VAL A 26 7.08 -7.66 4.22
N ASN A 27 5.77 -7.72 4.42
CA ASN A 27 4.79 -7.98 3.37
C ASN A 27 3.69 -6.90 3.42
N PRO A 28 3.69 -5.92 2.51
CA PRO A 28 2.70 -4.84 2.50
C PRO A 28 1.27 -5.31 2.17
N TYR A 29 1.10 -6.54 1.72
CA TYR A 29 -0.21 -7.14 1.45
C TYR A 29 -0.84 -7.84 2.66
N CYS A 30 -0.12 -7.95 3.78
CA CYS A 30 -0.61 -8.55 5.02
C CYS A 30 -0.64 -7.50 6.14
N PHE A 31 -1.81 -7.19 6.68
CA PHE A 31 -1.96 -6.21 7.77
C PHE A 31 -3.12 -6.59 8.70
N SER A 32 -3.21 -5.95 9.87
CA SER A 32 -4.28 -6.21 10.85
C SER A 32 -5.17 -4.99 11.03
N VAL A 33 -6.48 -5.19 11.07
CA VAL A 33 -7.48 -4.15 11.41
C VAL A 33 -8.42 -4.69 12.47
N GLY A 34 -8.53 -4.02 13.63
CA GLY A 34 -9.42 -4.45 14.71
C GLY A 34 -9.11 -5.86 15.27
N GLY A 35 -7.85 -6.29 15.20
CA GLY A 35 -7.44 -7.65 15.59
C GLY A 35 -7.64 -8.72 14.51
N VAL A 36 -8.22 -8.37 13.36
CA VAL A 36 -8.42 -9.28 12.22
C VAL A 36 -7.25 -9.16 11.25
N GLY A 37 -6.63 -10.29 10.90
CA GLY A 37 -5.61 -10.35 9.86
C GLY A 37 -6.24 -10.30 8.46
N VAL A 38 -5.77 -9.37 7.64
CA VAL A 38 -6.20 -9.15 6.26
C VAL A 38 -5.03 -9.47 5.33
N LYS A 39 -5.31 -10.24 4.27
CA LYS A 39 -4.39 -10.51 3.18
C LYS A 39 -5.01 -10.02 1.87
N ILE A 40 -4.27 -9.25 1.11
CA ILE A 40 -4.66 -8.82 -0.24
C ILE A 40 -4.07 -9.80 -1.26
N GLU A 41 -4.91 -10.27 -2.17
CA GLU A 41 -4.52 -11.08 -3.32
C GLU A 41 -5.17 -10.50 -4.58
N PHE A 42 -4.51 -10.69 -5.73
CA PHE A 42 -5.00 -10.24 -7.02
C PHE A 42 -5.36 -11.46 -7.87
N ALA A 43 -6.47 -11.37 -8.60
CA ALA A 43 -6.85 -12.40 -9.55
C ALA A 43 -5.81 -12.51 -10.66
N GLU A 44 -5.54 -13.73 -11.11
CA GLU A 44 -4.71 -13.96 -12.29
C GLU A 44 -5.33 -13.29 -13.53
N GLY A 45 -4.54 -12.49 -14.25
CA GLY A 45 -5.03 -11.68 -15.37
C GLY A 45 -5.92 -10.49 -14.97
N GLY A 46 -6.11 -10.24 -13.68
CA GLY A 46 -6.86 -9.09 -13.16
C GLY A 46 -6.06 -7.77 -13.21
N PRO A 47 -6.72 -6.64 -12.93
CA PRO A 47 -6.04 -5.34 -12.89
C PRO A 47 -5.01 -5.32 -11.75
N SER A 48 -3.88 -4.69 -12.02
CA SER A 48 -2.85 -4.41 -11.02
C SER A 48 -3.39 -3.53 -9.88
N LEU A 49 -2.68 -3.53 -8.75
CA LEU A 49 -2.96 -2.61 -7.64
C LEU A 49 -2.96 -1.15 -8.11
N GLN A 50 -2.01 -0.79 -8.99
CA GLN A 50 -1.89 0.57 -9.49
C GLN A 50 -3.12 0.97 -10.32
N GLU A 51 -3.58 0.09 -11.21
CA GLU A 51 -4.79 0.34 -12.01
C GLU A 51 -6.03 0.47 -11.12
N THR A 52 -6.18 -0.42 -10.15
CA THR A 52 -7.29 -0.40 -9.19
C THR A 52 -7.32 0.89 -8.38
N LEU A 53 -6.17 1.29 -7.82
CA LEU A 53 -6.05 2.53 -7.05
C LEU A 53 -6.26 3.77 -7.93
N THR A 54 -5.73 3.77 -9.15
CA THR A 54 -5.92 4.88 -10.09
C THR A 54 -7.39 5.05 -10.44
N ALA A 55 -8.07 3.96 -10.79
CA ALA A 55 -9.50 3.96 -11.07
C ALA A 55 -10.33 4.45 -9.87
N PHE A 56 -10.00 4.00 -8.66
CA PHE A 56 -10.64 4.45 -7.42
C PHE A 56 -10.47 5.96 -7.22
N LEU A 57 -9.25 6.49 -7.32
CA LEU A 57 -8.96 7.90 -7.12
C LEU A 57 -9.62 8.79 -8.18
N ILE A 58 -9.71 8.33 -9.43
CA ILE A 58 -10.43 9.02 -10.51
C ILE A 58 -11.93 9.11 -10.19
N ARG A 59 -12.55 8.02 -9.73
CA ARG A 59 -13.98 7.99 -9.35
C ARG A 59 -14.27 8.94 -8.18
N GLN A 60 -13.49 8.84 -7.11
CA GLN A 60 -13.56 9.74 -5.95
C GLN A 60 -13.43 11.22 -6.35
N LYS A 61 -12.49 11.55 -7.24
CA LYS A 61 -12.34 12.93 -7.76
C LYS A 61 -13.55 13.39 -8.57
N SER A 62 -14.24 12.47 -9.23
CA SER A 62 -15.41 12.74 -10.07
C SER A 62 -16.73 12.80 -9.29
N GLY A 63 -16.70 12.63 -7.97
CA GLY A 63 -17.89 12.68 -7.11
C GLY A 63 -18.75 11.41 -7.15
N LEU A 64 -18.16 10.29 -7.58
CA LEU A 64 -18.74 8.93 -7.58
C LEU A 64 -18.11 8.07 -6.49
#